data_AF-A0A7X8AJ08-F1
#
_entry.id   AF-A0A7X8AJ08-F1
#
_cell.length_a   1.000
_cell.length_b   1.000
_cell.length_c   1.000
_cell.angle_alpha   90.00
_cell.angle_beta   90.00
_cell.angle_gamma   90.00
#
_symmetry.space_group_name_H-M   'P 1'
#
loop_
_entity.id
_entity.type
_entity.pdbx_description
1 polymer ?
#
loop_
_entity_poly.entity_id
_entity_poly.type
_entity_poly.pdbx_seq_one_letter_code
_entity_poly.pdbx_strand_id
1 'polypeptide(L)'
;WHHADIFLVVLEPSHESMEMAKFMNELAIEVGRPMLTVVNMVDEDIAENVKASMKSIGIDVNVFFPRDKRIAAVNLSGESVPLLPEFMPLLRSCLDAISNKVRGGVL
;
A
#
# COMPACT_ATOMS: atom_id res chain seq x y z
N TRP A 1 6.94 -15.20 7.46
CA TRP A 1 5.75 -14.48 7.97
C TRP A 1 5.52 -14.68 9.48
N HIS A 2 5.94 -15.79 10.10
CA HIS A 2 5.74 -16.02 11.55
C HIS A 2 6.28 -14.92 12.50
N HIS A 3 7.26 -14.11 12.04
CA HIS A 3 7.83 -13.00 12.82
C HIS A 3 7.29 -11.61 12.43
N ALA A 4 6.36 -11.52 11.47
CA ALA A 4 5.81 -10.25 11.03
C ALA A 4 4.49 -9.94 11.78
N ASP A 5 4.34 -8.70 12.23
CA ASP A 5 3.12 -8.22 12.89
C ASP A 5 2.03 -7.80 11.90
N ILE A 6 2.41 -7.46 10.67
CA ILE A 6 1.53 -6.93 9.62
C ILE A 6 2.10 -7.25 8.24
N PHE A 7 1.22 -7.45 7.25
CA PHE A 7 1.60 -7.44 5.84
C PHE A 7 1.42 -6.04 5.26
N LEU A 8 2.51 -5.47 4.74
CA LEU A 8 2.47 -4.26 3.92
C LEU A 8 2.53 -4.67 2.45
N VAL A 9 1.44 -4.48 1.72
CA VAL A 9 1.32 -4.86 0.31
C VAL A 9 1.35 -3.59 -0.52
N VAL A 10 2.47 -3.36 -1.22
CA VAL A 10 2.68 -2.19 -2.09
C VAL A 10 2.54 -2.63 -3.53
N LEU A 11 1.63 -2.00 -4.25
CA LEU A 11 1.18 -2.42 -5.58
C LEU A 11 1.21 -1.26 -6.56
N GLU A 12 1.20 -1.55 -7.85
CA GLU A 12 0.93 -0.55 -8.88
C GLU A 12 -0.48 -0.76 -9.45
N PRO A 13 -1.07 0.20 -10.19
CA PRO A 13 -2.43 0.07 -10.71
C PRO A 13 -2.46 -0.85 -11.94
N SER A 14 -2.38 -2.16 -11.71
CA SER A 14 -2.44 -3.21 -12.75
C SER A 14 -3.37 -4.35 -12.35
N HIS A 15 -3.82 -5.15 -13.32
CA HIS A 15 -4.67 -6.32 -13.07
C HIS A 15 -3.93 -7.37 -12.24
N GLU A 16 -2.66 -7.63 -12.58
CA GLU A 16 -1.78 -8.56 -11.89
C GLU A 16 -1.58 -8.16 -10.43
N SER A 17 -1.46 -6.85 -10.17
CA SER A 17 -1.38 -6.31 -8.82
C SER A 17 -2.66 -6.55 -8.02
N MET A 18 -3.84 -6.48 -8.65
CA MET A 18 -5.10 -6.79 -7.99
C MET A 18 -5.23 -8.27 -7.66
N GLU A 19 -4.80 -9.17 -8.55
CA GLU A 19 -4.76 -10.61 -8.28
C GLU A 19 -3.80 -10.93 -7.13
N MET A 20 -2.63 -10.29 -7.11
CA MET A 20 -1.68 -10.38 -6.01
C MET A 20 -2.29 -9.89 -4.69
N ALA A 21 -3.01 -8.76 -4.71
CA ALA A 21 -3.68 -8.24 -3.54
C ALA A 21 -4.69 -9.24 -2.97
N LYS A 22 -5.47 -9.90 -3.84
CA LYS A 22 -6.43 -10.92 -3.45
C LYS A 22 -5.75 -12.10 -2.78
N PHE A 23 -4.70 -12.64 -3.40
CA PHE A 23 -3.91 -13.72 -2.83
C PHE A 23 -3.32 -13.34 -1.45
N MET A 24 -2.74 -12.15 -1.35
CA MET A 24 -2.15 -11.67 -0.09
C MET A 24 -3.21 -11.45 1.00
N ASN A 25 -4.41 -11.01 0.64
CA ASN A 25 -5.52 -10.88 1.59
C ASN A 25 -5.99 -12.23 2.12
N GLU A 26 -6.13 -13.23 1.25
CA GLU A 26 -6.47 -14.61 1.63
C GLU A 26 -5.42 -15.19 2.59
N LEU A 27 -4.13 -15.02 2.25
CA LEU A 27 -3.02 -15.43 3.12
C LEU A 27 -3.05 -14.69 4.46
N ALA A 28 -3.30 -13.38 4.47
CA ALA A 28 -3.37 -12.58 5.70
C ALA A 28 -4.49 -13.06 6.64
N ILE A 29 -5.65 -13.43 6.08
CA ILE A 29 -6.76 -14.02 6.83
C ILE A 29 -6.37 -15.40 7.37
N GLU A 30 -5.82 -16.27 6.53
CA GLU A 30 -5.41 -17.63 6.91
C GLU A 30 -4.46 -17.63 8.11
N VAL A 31 -3.53 -16.67 8.11
CA VAL A 31 -2.48 -16.57 9.12
C VAL A 31 -2.82 -15.65 10.30
N GLY A 32 -4.02 -15.08 10.32
CA GLY A 32 -4.49 -14.20 11.39
C GLY A 32 -3.65 -12.93 11.54
N ARG A 33 -3.20 -12.33 10.42
CA ARG A 33 -2.39 -11.11 10.43
C ARG A 33 -3.09 -9.96 9.72
N PRO A 34 -2.99 -8.73 10.23
CA PRO A 34 -3.51 -7.58 9.52
C PRO A 34 -2.75 -7.37 8.20
N MET A 35 -3.46 -6.86 7.21
CA MET A 35 -2.90 -6.39 5.95
C MET A 35 -3.18 -4.89 5.79
N LEU A 36 -2.20 -4.18 5.23
CA LEU A 36 -2.31 -2.80 4.79
C LEU A 36 -1.93 -2.74 3.31
N THR A 37 -2.81 -2.18 2.50
CA THR A 37 -2.64 -2.06 1.05
C THR A 37 -2.27 -0.63 0.68
N VAL A 38 -1.14 -0.49 -0.02
CA VAL A 38 -0.68 0.77 -0.60
C VAL A 38 -0.66 0.61 -2.12
N VAL A 39 -1.24 1.56 -2.84
CA VAL A 39 -1.07 1.63 -4.29
C VAL A 39 -0.12 2.76 -4.62
N ASN A 40 1.01 2.41 -5.22
CA ASN A 40 2.09 3.28 -5.62
C ASN A 40 2.01 3.60 -7.12
N MET A 41 2.69 4.66 -7.54
CA MET A 41 2.76 5.10 -8.94
C MET A 41 1.40 5.39 -9.58
N VAL A 42 0.47 5.92 -8.79
CA VAL A 42 -0.90 6.21 -9.23
C VAL A 42 -1.00 7.62 -9.78
N ASP A 43 -1.59 7.76 -10.97
CA ASP A 43 -1.95 9.05 -11.52
C ASP A 43 -3.29 9.51 -10.90
N GLU A 44 -3.44 10.81 -10.62
CA GLU A 44 -4.57 11.34 -9.84
C GLU A 44 -5.94 11.01 -10.45
N ASP A 45 -6.01 10.89 -11.78
CA ASP A 45 -7.22 10.61 -12.54
C ASP A 45 -7.72 9.16 -12.42
N ILE A 46 -6.87 8.23 -11.98
CA ILE A 46 -7.22 6.81 -11.84
C ILE A 46 -7.39 6.34 -10.39
N ALA A 47 -7.05 7.16 -9.40
CA ALA A 47 -7.04 6.74 -7.99
C ALA A 47 -8.40 6.21 -7.49
N GLU A 48 -9.49 6.91 -7.80
CA GLU A 48 -10.84 6.48 -7.39
C GLU A 48 -11.30 5.21 -8.13
N ASN A 49 -10.90 5.04 -9.39
CA ASN A 49 -11.19 3.81 -10.15
C ASN A 49 -10.47 2.61 -9.55
N VAL A 50 -9.18 2.77 -9.20
CA VAL A 50 -8.40 1.74 -8.52
C VAL A 50 -9.03 1.39 -7.18
N LYS A 51 -9.42 2.40 -6.39
CA LYS A 51 -10.08 2.20 -5.10
C LYS A 51 -11.39 1.42 -5.23
N ALA A 52 -12.22 1.76 -6.22
CA ALA A 52 -13.47 1.05 -6.49
C ALA A 52 -13.22 -0.41 -6.91
N SER A 53 -12.23 -0.65 -7.77
CA SER A 53 -11.83 -1.98 -8.22
C SER A 53 -11.27 -2.85 -7.09
N MET A 54 -10.45 -2.30 -6.19
CA MET A 54 -9.94 -3.04 -5.03
C MET A 54 -11.07 -3.34 -4.03
N LYS A 55 -11.98 -2.39 -3.83
CA LYS A 55 -13.13 -2.57 -2.93
C LYS A 55 -14.08 -3.66 -3.44
N SER A 56 -14.27 -3.80 -4.76
CA SER A 56 -15.13 -4.84 -5.33
C SER A 56 -14.62 -6.26 -5.07
N ILE A 57 -13.31 -6.42 -4.80
CA ILE A 57 -12.69 -7.69 -4.39
C ILE A 57 -12.46 -7.78 -2.87
N GLY A 58 -13.07 -6.88 -2.08
CA GLY A 58 -13.03 -6.91 -0.62
C GLY A 58 -11.75 -6.35 0.00
N ILE A 59 -10.98 -5.55 -0.74
CA ILE A 59 -9.71 -4.97 -0.27
C ILE A 59 -9.83 -3.46 -0.18
N ASP A 60 -9.60 -2.92 1.02
CA ASP A 60 -9.47 -1.48 1.21
C ASP A 60 -8.06 -1.01 0.83
N VAL A 61 -7.98 0.03 0.01
CA VAL A 61 -6.73 0.76 -0.22
C VAL A 61 -6.56 1.79 0.90
N ASN A 62 -5.44 1.71 1.62
CA ASN A 62 -5.17 2.58 2.75
C ASN A 62 -4.51 3.90 2.32
N VAL A 63 -3.57 3.84 1.37
CA VAL A 63 -2.82 5.01 0.90
C VAL A 63 -2.49 4.88 -0.59
N PHE A 64 -2.54 6.02 -1.27
CA PHE A 64 -2.06 6.18 -2.63
C PHE A 64 -0.77 6.99 -2.63
N PHE A 65 0.27 6.51 -3.33
CA PHE A 65 1.46 7.31 -3.64
C PHE A 65 1.44 7.68 -5.12
N PRO A 66 1.59 8.97 -5.45
CA PRO A 66 1.56 9.40 -6.83
C PRO A 66 2.83 8.99 -7.58
N ARG A 67 2.72 8.89 -8.90
CA ARG A 67 3.89 8.72 -9.76
C ARG A 67 4.77 9.97 -9.71
N ASP A 68 6.06 9.79 -9.40
CA ASP A 68 7.00 10.91 -9.31
C ASP A 68 8.35 10.61 -9.98
N LYS A 69 8.74 11.47 -10.92
CA LYS A 69 9.97 11.33 -11.71
C LYS A 69 11.24 11.48 -10.87
N ARG A 70 11.21 12.26 -9.78
CA ARG A 70 12.35 12.43 -8.88
C ARG A 70 12.64 11.13 -8.15
N ILE A 71 11.60 10.42 -7.72
CA ILE A 71 11.72 9.08 -7.09
C ILE A 71 12.30 8.07 -8.07
N ALA A 72 11.82 8.06 -9.32
CA ALA A 72 12.38 7.19 -10.35
C ALA A 72 13.87 7.48 -10.61
N ALA A 73 14.26 8.76 -10.67
CA ALA A 73 15.65 9.16 -10.90
C ALA A 73 16.59 8.70 -9.78
N VAL A 74 16.22 8.89 -8.52
CA VAL A 74 17.04 8.45 -7.37
C VAL A 74 17.12 6.93 -7.25
N ASN A 75 16.05 6.20 -7.59
CA ASN A 75 16.07 4.74 -7.64
C ASN A 75 17.06 4.21 -8.68
N LEU A 76 17.16 4.88 -9.84
CA LEU A 76 18.11 4.51 -10.90
C LEU A 76 19.56 4.82 -10.52
N SER A 77 19.81 5.87 -9.73
CA SER A 77 21.15 6.22 -9.25
C SER A 77 21.58 5.43 -8.00
N GLY A 78 20.66 4.70 -7.36
CA GLY A 78 20.92 4.00 -6.09
C GLY A 78 21.03 4.94 -4.89
N GLU A 79 20.59 6.19 -5.05
CA GLU A 79 20.57 7.17 -3.97
C GLU A 79 19.36 6.97 -3.05
N SER A 80 19.46 7.50 -1.84
CA SER A 80 18.33 7.49 -0.91
C SER A 80 17.20 8.37 -1.44
N VAL A 81 15.97 7.86 -1.36
CA VAL A 81 14.77 8.63 -1.68
C VAL A 81 14.64 9.80 -0.71
N PRO A 82 14.62 11.06 -1.19
CA PRO A 82 14.46 12.21 -0.31
C PRO A 82 13.04 12.22 0.30
N LEU A 83 12.93 12.69 1.54
CA LEU A 83 11.63 12.98 2.15
C LEU A 83 11.04 14.24 1.50
N LEU A 84 10.23 14.03 0.48
CA LEU A 84 9.53 15.09 -0.23
C LEU A 84 8.39 15.66 0.65
N PRO A 85 8.32 16.99 0.91
CA PRO A 85 7.27 17.60 1.72
C PRO A 85 5.85 17.21 1.31
N GLU A 86 5.59 17.11 0.02
CA GLU A 86 4.32 16.69 -0.59
C GLU A 86 3.95 15.23 -0.26
N PHE A 87 4.93 14.38 0.07
CA PHE A 87 4.69 12.98 0.44
C PHE A 87 4.53 12.80 1.95
N MET A 88 4.90 13.79 2.75
CA MET A 88 4.79 13.72 4.21
C MET A 88 3.38 13.40 4.71
N PRO A 89 2.28 13.96 4.15
CA PRO A 89 0.92 13.59 4.53
C PRO A 89 0.59 12.12 4.22
N LEU A 90 1.08 11.60 3.09
CA LEU A 90 0.86 10.22 2.65
C LEU A 90 1.65 9.24 3.54
N LEU A 91 2.92 9.56 3.82
CA LEU A 91 3.76 8.79 4.74
C LEU A 91 3.15 8.75 6.15
N ARG A 92 2.66 9.88 6.65
CA ARG A 92 1.94 9.93 7.94
C ARG A 92 0.68 9.06 7.91
N SER A 93 -0.12 9.15 6.86
CA SER A 93 -1.31 8.32 6.70
C SER A 93 -0.98 6.83 6.68
N CYS A 94 0.13 6.43 6.04
CA CYS A 94 0.64 5.07 6.08
C CYS A 94 1.00 4.63 7.50
N LEU A 95 1.79 5.44 8.22
CA LEU A 95 2.22 5.11 9.59
C LEU A 95 1.04 5.03 10.57
N ASP A 96 0.07 5.93 10.44
CA ASP A 96 -1.16 5.92 11.23
C ASP A 96 -1.99 4.65 10.92
N ALA A 97 -2.11 4.28 9.64
CA ALA A 97 -2.81 3.07 9.23
C ALA A 97 -2.11 1.79 9.74
N ILE A 98 -0.76 1.72 9.70
CA ILE A 98 0.01 0.62 10.29
C ILE A 98 -0.28 0.54 11.79
N SER A 99 -0.17 1.67 12.50
CA SER A 99 -0.37 1.74 13.94
C SER A 99 -1.77 1.30 14.35
N ASN A 100 -2.80 1.72 13.61
CA ASN A 100 -4.19 1.36 13.87
C ASN A 100 -4.45 -0.14 13.62
N LYS A 101 -3.88 -0.72 12.56
CA LYS A 101 -4.00 -2.15 12.25
C LYS A 101 -3.32 -3.03 13.30
N VAL A 102 -2.13 -2.64 13.77
CA VAL A 102 -1.41 -3.38 14.81
C VAL A 102 -2.14 -3.30 16.15
N ARG A 103 -2.67 -2.13 16.53
CA ARG A 103 -3.44 -1.97 17.79
C ARG A 103 -4.80 -2.65 17.74
N GLY A 104 -5.45 -2.68 16.58
CA GLY A 104 -6.75 -3.31 16.37
C GLY A 104 -6.70 -4.84 16.22
N GLY A 105 -5.51 -5.43 16.10
CA GLY A 105 -5.30 -6.88 15.95
C GLY A 105 -5.49 -7.72 17.23
N VAL A 106 -6.30 -7.26 18.18
CA VAL A 106 -6.74 -8.07 19.33
C VAL A 106 -8.14 -8.62 19.02
N LEU A 107 -8.18 -9.80 18.41
CA LEU A 107 -9.30 -10.74 18.46
C LEU A 107 -8.76 -12.16 18.59
#